data_AF-A0A1H1SFW3-F1
#
_entry.id   AF-A0A1H1SFW3-F1
#
_cell.length_a   1.000
_cell.length_b   1.000
_cell.length_c   1.000
_cell.angle_alpha   90.00
_cell.angle_beta   90.00
_cell.angle_gamma   90.00
#
_symmetry.space_group_name_H-M   'P 1'
#
loop_
_entity.id
_entity.type
_entity.pdbx_description
1 polymer ?
#
loop_
_entity_poly.entity_id
_entity_poly.type
_entity_poly.pdbx_seq_one_letter_code
_entity_poly.pdbx_strand_id
1 'polypeptide(L)'
;MPANRLKVQLEHLQETLNDGEAPLTPEERESLQELATNLEARVIAMEAQEEAESDPTLVDGVNLMVERFEVSHPRVAGTLRSVMQTLVDIGV
;
A
#
# COMPACT_ATOMS: atom_id res chain seq x y z
N MET A 1 4.06 6.92 15.75
CA MET A 1 4.00 5.44 15.69
C MET A 1 4.10 5.00 14.24
N PRO A 2 4.79 3.88 13.95
CA PRO A 2 4.94 3.35 12.60
C PRO A 2 3.60 3.04 11.90
N ALA A 3 2.63 2.48 12.64
CA ALA A 3 1.26 2.24 12.15
C ALA A 3 0.59 3.54 11.63
N ASN A 4 0.84 4.68 12.28
CA ASN A 4 0.27 5.96 11.86
C ASN A 4 0.87 6.47 10.54
N ARG A 5 2.14 6.14 10.25
CA ARG A 5 2.72 6.47 8.93
C ARG A 5 2.05 5.66 7.83
N LEU A 6 1.82 4.37 8.07
CA LEU A 6 1.16 3.50 7.11
C LEU A 6 -0.28 3.94 6.82
N LYS A 7 -1.04 4.35 7.85
CA LYS A 7 -2.37 4.97 7.69
C LYS A 7 -2.33 6.20 6.79
N VAL A 8 -1.40 7.13 7.02
CA VAL A 8 -1.26 8.34 6.19
C VAL A 8 -0.93 7.99 4.74
N GLN A 9 -0.09 6.99 4.48
CA GLN A 9 0.20 6.56 3.12
C GLN A 9 -1.02 5.94 2.42
N LEU A 10 -1.87 5.21 3.15
CA LEU A 10 -3.13 4.67 2.63
C LEU A 10 -4.13 5.77 2.28
N GLU A 11 -4.25 6.80 3.12
CA GLU A 11 -5.07 7.97 2.84
C GLU A 11 -4.59 8.67 1.57
N HIS A 12 -3.28 8.92 1.46
CA HIS A 12 -2.66 9.48 0.25
C HIS A 12 -2.89 8.60 -0.99
N LEU A 13 -2.85 7.27 -0.84
CA LEU A 13 -3.17 6.35 -1.92
C LEU A 13 -4.62 6.55 -2.36
N GLN A 14 -5.59 6.52 -1.43
CA GLN A 14 -7.01 6.74 -1.76
C GLN A 14 -7.27 8.09 -2.40
N GLU A 15 -6.65 9.17 -1.92
CA GLU A 15 -6.73 10.50 -2.55
C GLU A 15 -6.22 10.44 -4.00
N THR A 16 -5.06 9.82 -4.22
CA THR A 16 -4.48 9.63 -5.56
C THR A 16 -5.41 8.83 -6.48
N LEU A 17 -6.12 7.82 -5.96
CA LEU A 17 -7.09 7.03 -6.73
C LEU A 17 -8.39 7.80 -7.04
N ASN A 18 -8.77 8.73 -6.15
CA ASN A 18 -9.95 9.57 -6.29
C ASN A 18 -9.73 10.78 -7.21
N ASP A 19 -8.48 11.22 -7.39
CA ASP A 19 -8.11 12.42 -8.16
C ASP A 19 -8.40 12.33 -9.67
N GLY A 20 -9.04 11.27 -10.17
CA GLY A 20 -9.61 11.22 -11.53
C GLY A 20 -8.59 11.18 -12.68
N GLU A 21 -7.30 11.31 -12.41
CA GLU A 21 -6.22 11.34 -13.41
C GLU A 21 -5.84 9.96 -13.95
N ALA A 22 -6.38 8.88 -13.39
CA ALA A 22 -6.16 7.51 -13.84
C ALA A 22 -7.50 6.79 -13.99
N PRO A 23 -7.98 6.50 -15.22
CA PRO A 23 -9.06 5.54 -15.42
C PRO A 23 -8.52 4.14 -15.13
N LEU A 24 -8.40 3.82 -13.83
CA LEU A 24 -8.00 2.50 -13.37
C LEU A 24 -9.03 1.49 -13.86
N THR A 25 -8.51 0.39 -14.41
CA THR A 25 -9.32 -0.76 -14.75
C THR A 25 -9.94 -1.37 -13.49
N PRO A 26 -11.05 -2.13 -13.62
CA PRO A 26 -11.65 -2.83 -12.49
C PRO A 26 -10.64 -3.72 -11.75
N GLU A 27 -9.78 -4.40 -12.51
CA GLU A 27 -8.73 -5.29 -11.99
C GLU A 27 -7.68 -4.53 -11.17
N GLU A 28 -7.24 -3.36 -11.66
CA GLU A 28 -6.30 -2.50 -10.94
C GLU A 28 -6.91 -1.94 -9.65
N ARG A 29 -8.19 -1.57 -9.68
CA ARG A 29 -8.89 -1.12 -8.49
C ARG A 29 -9.03 -2.23 -7.47
N GLU A 30 -9.43 -3.43 -7.89
CA GLU A 30 -9.55 -4.59 -7.01
C GLU A 30 -8.21 -4.93 -6.36
N SER A 31 -7.16 -5.00 -7.17
CA SER A 31 -5.76 -5.18 -6.75
C SER A 31 -5.31 -4.16 -5.69
N LEU A 32 -5.60 -2.88 -5.90
CA LEU A 32 -5.28 -1.82 -4.95
C LEU A 32 -6.14 -1.87 -3.68
N GLN A 33 -7.41 -2.26 -3.81
CA GLN A 33 -8.33 -2.43 -2.70
C GLN A 33 -7.86 -3.58 -1.79
N GLU A 34 -7.47 -4.72 -2.37
CA GLU A 34 -6.91 -5.87 -1.64
C GLU A 34 -5.63 -5.48 -0.88
N LEU A 35 -4.74 -4.72 -1.55
CA LEU A 35 -3.52 -4.21 -0.93
C LEU A 35 -3.83 -3.27 0.22
N ALA A 36 -4.79 -2.34 0.05
CA ALA A 36 -5.23 -1.46 1.12
C ALA A 36 -5.81 -2.25 2.31
N THR A 37 -6.64 -3.26 2.08
CA THR A 37 -7.21 -4.11 3.13
C THR A 37 -6.14 -4.89 3.89
N ASN A 38 -5.14 -5.45 3.19
CA ASN A 38 -4.03 -6.14 3.86
C ASN A 38 -3.20 -5.18 4.72
N LEU A 39 -2.94 -3.96 4.23
CA LEU A 39 -2.22 -2.95 4.99
C LEU A 39 -3.02 -2.46 6.20
N GLU A 40 -4.34 -2.31 6.10
CA GLU A 40 -5.21 -2.01 7.23
C GLU A 40 -5.17 -3.12 8.29
N ALA A 41 -5.25 -4.39 7.87
CA ALA A 41 -5.12 -5.52 8.78
C ALA A 41 -3.77 -5.50 9.51
N ARG A 42 -2.69 -5.18 8.78
CA ARG A 42 -1.35 -5.01 9.37
C ARG A 42 -1.30 -3.88 10.39
N VAL A 43 -1.88 -2.73 10.06
CA VAL A 43 -1.99 -1.58 10.96
C VAL A 43 -2.74 -1.96 12.23
N ILE A 44 -3.86 -2.69 12.13
CA ILE A 44 -4.64 -3.14 13.28
C ILE A 44 -3.82 -4.10 14.16
N ALA A 45 -3.14 -5.07 13.56
CA ALA A 45 -2.26 -6.00 14.29
C ALA A 45 -1.14 -5.26 15.05
N MET A 46 -0.52 -4.27 14.40
CA MET A 46 0.49 -3.42 15.03
C MET A 46 -0.08 -2.56 16.17
N GLU A 47 -1.28 -2.02 16.02
CA GLU A 47 -1.98 -1.25 17.06
C GLU A 47 -2.39 -2.13 18.25
N ALA A 48 -2.73 -3.40 17.99
CA ALA A 48 -3.02 -4.40 19.02
C ALA A 48 -1.76 -4.91 19.75
N GLN A 49 -0.56 -4.46 19.36
CA GLN A 49 0.73 -4.97 19.86
C GLN A 49 0.87 -6.50 19.71
N GLU A 50 0.16 -7.09 18.76
CA GLU A 50 0.42 -8.45 18.34
C GLU A 50 1.76 -8.47 17.60
N GLU A 51 2.50 -9.58 17.70
CA GLU A 51 3.71 -9.76 16.90
C GLU A 51 3.30 -9.65 15.43
N ALA A 52 3.50 -8.48 14.85
CA ALA A 52 3.27 -8.23 13.45
C ALA A 52 4.38 -8.98 12.70
N GLU A 53 4.23 -10.30 12.54
CA GLU A 53 5.16 -11.18 11.82
C GLU A 53 5.48 -10.55 10.47
N SER A 54 6.77 -10.34 10.20
CA SER A 54 7.23 -9.84 8.91
C SER A 54 6.53 -10.59 7.79
N ASP A 55 5.88 -9.84 6.90
CA ASP A 55 5.05 -10.39 5.83
C ASP A 55 5.72 -10.04 4.51
N PRO A 56 6.74 -10.83 4.14
CA PRO A 56 7.47 -10.61 2.91
C PRO A 56 6.53 -10.68 1.70
N THR A 57 5.41 -11.41 1.80
CA THR A 57 4.44 -11.52 0.72
C THR A 57 3.69 -10.21 0.46
N LEU A 58 3.50 -9.39 1.51
CA LEU A 58 2.91 -8.07 1.39
C LEU A 58 3.87 -7.11 0.67
N VAL A 59 5.15 -7.11 1.04
CA VAL A 59 6.17 -6.26 0.42
C VAL A 59 6.37 -6.65 -1.05
N ASP A 60 6.45 -7.94 -1.34
CA ASP A 60 6.55 -8.45 -2.71
C ASP A 60 5.31 -8.12 -3.54
N GLY A 61 4.11 -8.24 -2.96
CA GLY A 61 2.85 -7.87 -3.62
C GLY A 61 2.78 -6.38 -3.94
N VAL A 62 3.19 -5.50 -3.01
CA VAL A 62 3.30 -4.06 -3.26
C VAL A 62 4.32 -3.78 -4.35
N ASN A 63 5.47 -4.48 -4.37
CA ASN A 63 6.50 -4.27 -5.40
C ASN A 63 6.01 -4.66 -6.81
N LEU A 64 5.32 -5.79 -6.95
CA LEU A 64 4.71 -6.20 -8.22
C LEU A 64 3.67 -5.17 -8.73
N MET A 65 2.90 -4.61 -7.81
CA MET A 65 1.96 -3.52 -8.13
C MET A 65 2.71 -2.29 -8.58
N VAL A 66 3.76 -1.87 -7.87
CA VAL A 66 4.62 -0.74 -8.27
C VAL A 66 5.12 -0.92 -9.69
N GLU A 67 5.70 -2.08 -10.03
CA GLU A 67 6.21 -2.35 -11.38
C GLU A 67 5.13 -2.28 -12.45
N ARG A 68 3.93 -2.80 -12.17
CA ARG A 68 2.77 -2.73 -13.08
C ARG A 68 2.27 -1.29 -13.27
N PHE A 69 2.16 -0.54 -12.18
CA PHE A 69 1.67 0.83 -12.19
C PHE A 69 2.73 1.84 -12.62
N GLU A 70 4.03 1.54 -12.56
CA GLU A 70 5.09 2.48 -12.95
C GLU A 70 5.03 2.84 -14.44
N VAL A 71 4.55 1.90 -15.26
CA VAL A 71 4.37 2.08 -16.71
C VAL A 71 3.10 2.87 -17.04
N SER A 72 1.97 2.53 -16.41
CA SER A 72 0.65 3.09 -16.76
C SER A 72 0.24 4.28 -15.90
N HIS A 73 0.68 4.33 -14.65
CA HIS A 73 0.21 5.22 -13.58
C HIS A 73 1.37 5.62 -12.63
N PRO A 74 2.36 6.41 -13.10
CA PRO A 74 3.57 6.71 -12.35
C PRO A 74 3.31 7.42 -11.01
N ARG A 75 2.21 8.19 -10.89
CA ARG A 75 1.78 8.80 -9.62
C ARG A 75 1.39 7.75 -8.59
N VAL A 76 0.56 6.76 -8.99
CA VAL A 76 0.13 5.65 -8.12
C VAL A 76 1.34 4.81 -7.71
N ALA A 77 2.25 4.52 -8.63
CA ALA A 77 3.49 3.80 -8.35
C ALA A 77 4.37 4.53 -7.31
N GLY A 78 4.45 5.86 -7.38
CA GLY A 78 5.15 6.67 -6.38
C GLY A 78 4.57 6.51 -4.97
N THR A 79 3.24 6.50 -4.85
CA THR A 79 2.55 6.30 -3.58
C THR A 79 2.76 4.88 -3.04
N LEU A 80 2.64 3.86 -3.89
CA LEU A 80 2.90 2.46 -3.53
C LEU A 80 4.35 2.23 -3.07
N ARG A 81 5.33 2.86 -3.71
CA ARG A 81 6.74 2.79 -3.29
C ARG A 81 6.95 3.43 -1.91
N SER A 82 6.19 4.47 -1.58
CA SER A 82 6.23 5.12 -0.26
C SER A 82 5.59 4.24 0.82
N VAL A 83 4.53 3.50 0.48
CA VAL A 83 3.96 2.42 1.31
C VAL A 83 4.98 1.31 1.54
N MET A 84 5.61 0.81 0.48
CA MET A 84 6.65 -0.24 0.55
C MET A 84 7.80 0.18 1.48
N GLN A 85 8.33 1.39 1.31
CA GLN A 85 9.38 1.91 2.17
C GLN A 85 8.94 1.95 3.63
N THR A 86 7.68 2.32 3.88
CA THR A 86 7.12 2.33 5.23
C THR A 86 7.05 0.91 5.81
N LEU A 87 6.67 -0.10 5.02
CA LEU A 87 6.67 -1.51 5.46
C LEU A 87 8.08 -1.99 5.83
N VAL A 88 9.06 -1.72 4.96
CA VAL A 88 10.47 -2.09 5.18
C VAL A 88 11.04 -1.38 6.42
N ASP A 89 10.74 -0.09 6.59
CA ASP A 89 11.17 0.71 7.76
C ASP A 89 10.60 0.17 9.08
N ILE A 90 9.46 -0.54 9.03
CA ILE A 90 8.81 -1.19 10.17
C ILE A 90 9.42 -2.57 10.46
N GLY A 91 10.24 -3.11 9.54
CA GLY A 91 10.80 -4.45 9.64
C GLY A 91 9.85 -5.55 9.20
N VAL A 92 8.86 -5.21 8.36
CA VAL A 92 7.94 -6.17 7.72
C VAL A 92 8.58 -6.78 6.48
#